data_AF-A0A0S2W062-F1
#
_entry.id   AF-A0A0S2W062-F1
#
_cell.length_a   1.000
_cell.length_b   1.000
_cell.length_c   1.000
_cell.angle_alpha   90.00
_cell.angle_beta   90.00
_cell.angle_gamma   90.00
#
_symmetry.space_group_name_H-M   'P 1'
#
loop_
_entity.id
_entity.type
_entity.pdbx_description
1 polymer ?
#
loop_
_entity_poly.entity_id
_entity_poly.type
_entity_poly.pdbx_seq_one_letter_code
_entity_poly.pdbx_strand_id
1 'polypeptide(L)'
;MTGPDAWFAAAGAAAWGTCAYEDVRPHMDAPALARAEALCPAPAGIYVAAFPYFPGEAPGNLSLYARGEDYHAAVARRLDQVCAALRPAHPGRCFAPLVDNSPLPEQLCAALAGLGLRGRNTLTILPPWGTWLFLGAILTDLPLESAPVPAPACMDCGKCTAACPAGALGPNGLDPDRCLSALTQKKGALTAEEEARLRGHGLVWGCDACQRACPYNRDVPLSPLPEFRTNLIHTLGTTDVDHLTRRQFQEKYPLRAFTWRGPGVLLRNLRLKEREGRNGPSV
;
A
#
# COMPACT_ATOMS: atom_id res chain seq x y z
N MET A 1 29.03 -2.11 -7.10
CA MET A 1 28.19 -1.40 -8.10
C MET A 1 28.03 0.04 -7.63
N THR A 2 28.20 1.02 -8.50
CA THR A 2 27.98 2.45 -8.22
C THR A 2 26.84 2.94 -9.11
N GLY A 3 25.96 3.79 -8.59
CA GLY A 3 24.83 4.36 -9.34
C GLY A 3 23.45 3.89 -8.84
N PRO A 4 22.37 4.32 -9.51
CA PRO A 4 20.99 4.10 -9.07
C PRO A 4 20.65 2.65 -8.72
N ASP A 5 21.04 1.68 -9.56
CA ASP A 5 20.81 0.25 -9.28
C ASP A 5 21.36 -0.19 -7.93
N ALA A 6 22.58 0.24 -7.60
CA ALA A 6 23.22 -0.10 -6.34
C ALA A 6 22.53 0.58 -5.15
N TRP A 7 22.08 1.82 -5.32
CA TRP A 7 21.42 2.58 -4.26
C TRP A 7 20.03 2.01 -3.94
N PHE A 8 19.22 1.73 -4.96
CA PHE A 8 17.91 1.11 -4.77
C PHE A 8 17.99 -0.32 -4.23
N ALA A 9 18.96 -1.12 -4.72
CA ALA A 9 19.19 -2.45 -4.17
C ALA A 9 19.64 -2.40 -2.70
N ALA A 10 20.54 -1.47 -2.34
CA ALA A 10 20.95 -1.28 -0.95
C ALA A 10 19.80 -0.81 -0.05
N ALA A 11 18.88 0.00 -0.58
CA ALA A 11 17.65 0.39 0.10
C ALA A 11 16.61 -0.74 0.19
N GLY A 12 16.85 -1.91 -0.40
CA GLY A 12 15.97 -3.08 -0.37
C GLY A 12 14.81 -3.04 -1.34
N ALA A 13 14.88 -2.21 -2.39
CA ALA A 13 13.91 -2.25 -3.47
C ALA A 13 14.07 -3.54 -4.28
N ALA A 14 12.95 -4.20 -4.60
CA ALA A 14 12.93 -5.35 -5.49
C ALA A 14 13.06 -4.96 -6.97
N ALA A 15 12.56 -3.78 -7.31
CA ALA A 15 12.70 -3.15 -8.61
C ALA A 15 12.55 -1.64 -8.46
N TRP A 16 13.08 -0.90 -9.42
CA TRP A 16 12.91 0.54 -9.55
C TRP A 16 12.87 0.94 -11.03
N GLY A 17 12.41 2.15 -11.29
CA GLY A 17 12.42 2.76 -12.63
C GLY A 17 12.17 4.26 -12.53
N THR A 18 12.03 4.91 -13.68
CA THR A 18 11.80 6.35 -13.78
C THR A 18 10.64 6.69 -14.68
N CYS A 19 9.97 7.82 -14.40
CA CYS A 19 9.07 8.44 -15.36
C CYS A 19 9.21 9.95 -15.40
N ALA A 20 8.92 10.53 -16.56
CA ALA A 20 8.88 11.97 -16.74
C ALA A 20 7.71 12.56 -15.95
N TYR A 21 7.93 13.69 -15.27
CA TYR A 21 6.86 14.33 -14.49
C TYR A 21 5.71 14.82 -15.40
N GLU A 22 6.03 15.25 -16.61
CA GLU A 22 5.06 15.71 -17.61
C GLU A 22 4.08 14.63 -18.08
N ASP A 23 4.45 13.35 -18.03
CA ASP A 23 3.54 12.23 -18.34
C ASP A 23 2.56 11.96 -17.19
N VAL A 24 2.94 12.30 -15.96
CA VAL A 24 2.12 12.09 -14.75
C VAL A 24 1.19 13.28 -14.49
N ARG A 25 1.68 14.50 -14.76
CA ARG A 25 0.99 15.78 -14.48
C ARG A 25 -0.47 15.84 -14.97
N PRO A 26 -0.86 15.31 -16.15
CA PRO A 26 -2.25 15.34 -16.63
C PRO A 26 -3.24 14.53 -15.76
N HIS A 27 -2.73 13.65 -14.89
CA HIS A 27 -3.51 12.77 -14.02
C HIS A 27 -3.59 13.27 -12.57
N MET A 28 -3.08 14.47 -12.29
CA MET A 28 -3.06 15.07 -10.97
C MET A 28 -4.09 16.20 -10.88
N ASP A 29 -4.78 16.28 -9.74
CA ASP A 29 -5.66 17.41 -9.45
C ASP A 29 -4.87 18.65 -8.99
N ALA A 30 -5.53 19.82 -8.93
CA ALA A 30 -4.86 21.07 -8.56
C ALA A 30 -4.21 21.02 -7.16
N PRO A 31 -4.85 20.44 -6.11
CA PRO A 31 -4.18 20.23 -4.81
C PRO A 31 -2.92 19.37 -4.89
N ALA A 32 -2.94 18.28 -5.64
CA ALA A 32 -1.79 17.41 -5.84
C ALA A 32 -0.65 18.15 -6.56
N LEU A 33 -0.96 18.90 -7.62
CA LEU A 33 0.02 19.72 -8.35
C LEU A 33 0.68 20.75 -7.42
N ALA A 34 -0.11 21.53 -6.66
CA ALA A 34 0.42 22.52 -5.74
C ALA A 34 1.30 21.90 -4.65
N ARG A 35 0.93 20.72 -4.15
CA ARG A 35 1.75 19.99 -3.17
C ARG A 35 3.05 19.46 -3.78
N ALA A 36 3.03 18.98 -5.03
CA ALA A 36 4.24 18.55 -5.72
C ALA A 36 5.21 19.72 -5.94
N GLU A 37 4.71 20.88 -6.40
CA GLU A 37 5.51 22.10 -6.60
C GLU A 37 6.06 22.67 -5.26
N ALA A 38 5.31 22.53 -4.16
CA ALA A 38 5.81 22.91 -2.83
C ALA A 38 6.96 22.01 -2.34
N LEU A 39 6.99 20.74 -2.76
CA LEU A 39 8.06 19.79 -2.43
C LEU A 39 9.27 19.94 -3.34
N CYS A 40 9.03 20.20 -4.62
CA CYS A 40 10.03 20.36 -5.67
C CYS A 40 9.57 21.49 -6.60
N PRO A 41 10.14 22.71 -6.53
CA PRO A 41 9.64 23.88 -7.27
C PRO A 41 9.66 23.77 -8.80
N ALA A 42 10.51 22.91 -9.35
CA ALA A 42 10.62 22.68 -10.79
C ALA A 42 10.64 21.16 -11.07
N PRO A 43 9.53 20.45 -10.79
CA PRO A 43 9.49 19.00 -10.90
C PRO A 43 9.61 18.57 -12.37
N ALA A 44 10.54 17.65 -12.66
CA ALA A 44 10.84 17.19 -14.01
C ALA A 44 10.88 15.66 -14.13
N GLY A 45 11.19 14.95 -13.04
CA GLY A 45 11.31 13.50 -13.05
C GLY A 45 10.84 12.86 -11.75
N ILE A 46 10.50 11.58 -11.84
CA ILE A 46 10.09 10.75 -10.73
C ILE A 46 10.88 9.44 -10.78
N TYR A 47 11.58 9.10 -9.71
CA TYR A 47 11.99 7.71 -9.47
C TYR A 47 10.86 6.95 -8.79
N VAL A 48 10.64 5.69 -9.15
CA VAL A 48 9.63 4.82 -8.51
C VAL A 48 10.30 3.52 -8.11
N ALA A 49 10.01 3.00 -6.92
CA ALA A 49 10.55 1.75 -6.43
C ALA A 49 9.48 0.90 -5.75
N ALA A 50 9.66 -0.42 -5.81
CA ALA A 50 8.77 -1.39 -5.19
C ALA A 50 9.49 -2.18 -4.08
N PHE A 51 8.85 -2.26 -2.92
CA PHE A 51 9.39 -2.89 -1.71
C PHE A 51 8.49 -4.07 -1.31
N PRO A 52 8.98 -5.32 -1.38
CA PRO A 52 8.18 -6.49 -1.05
C PRO A 52 7.87 -6.54 0.44
N TYR A 53 6.63 -6.88 0.81
CA TYR A 53 6.20 -6.91 2.21
C TYR A 53 5.63 -8.24 2.68
N PHE A 54 5.53 -9.27 1.83
CA PHE A 54 4.86 -10.52 2.18
C PHE A 54 5.41 -11.11 3.49
N PRO A 55 4.60 -11.14 4.57
CA PRO A 55 5.08 -11.52 5.90
C PRO A 55 4.96 -13.04 6.14
N GLY A 56 4.38 -13.79 5.21
CA GLY A 56 3.98 -15.19 5.39
C GLY A 56 2.50 -15.34 5.76
N GLU A 57 2.08 -16.60 5.95
CA GLU A 57 0.66 -16.99 5.98
C GLU A 57 0.09 -17.21 7.39
N ALA A 58 0.75 -16.69 8.43
CA ALA A 58 0.23 -16.81 9.79
C ALA A 58 -1.22 -16.27 9.87
N PRO A 59 -2.17 -16.99 10.48
CA PRO A 59 -3.56 -16.54 10.56
C PRO A 59 -3.67 -15.26 11.38
N GLY A 60 -4.70 -14.44 11.10
CA GLY A 60 -4.93 -13.20 11.83
C GLY A 60 -6.07 -12.38 11.24
N ASN A 61 -6.53 -11.37 11.99
CA ASN A 61 -7.64 -10.50 11.59
C ASN A 61 -7.19 -9.13 11.02
N LEU A 62 -5.88 -8.92 10.86
CA LEU A 62 -5.32 -7.78 10.13
C LEU A 62 -4.85 -8.21 8.74
N SER A 63 -5.10 -7.35 7.75
CA SER A 63 -4.54 -7.50 6.41
C SER A 63 -3.02 -7.51 6.46
N LEU A 64 -2.39 -8.30 5.57
CA LEU A 64 -0.95 -8.54 5.59
C LEU A 64 -0.12 -7.26 5.57
N TYR A 65 -0.56 -6.22 4.85
CA TYR A 65 0.18 -4.95 4.74
C TYR A 65 0.27 -4.20 6.07
N ALA A 66 -0.65 -4.44 7.02
CA ALA A 66 -0.76 -3.70 8.26
C ALA A 66 -0.10 -4.39 9.47
N ARG A 67 0.51 -5.57 9.27
CA ARG A 67 1.03 -6.41 10.37
C ARG A 67 2.44 -6.01 10.82
N GLY A 68 3.25 -5.52 9.89
CA GLY A 68 4.62 -5.06 10.15
C GLY A 68 4.68 -3.63 10.67
N GLU A 69 5.88 -3.04 10.62
CA GLU A 69 6.05 -1.59 10.77
C GLU A 69 5.23 -0.84 9.71
N ASP A 70 4.79 0.36 10.04
CA ASP A 70 4.09 1.25 9.12
C ASP A 70 4.95 1.53 7.90
N TYR A 71 4.46 1.07 6.74
CA TYR A 71 5.19 1.17 5.49
C TYR A 71 5.49 2.61 5.08
N HIS A 72 4.66 3.58 5.50
CA HIS A 72 4.95 4.99 5.27
C HIS A 72 6.30 5.38 5.87
N ALA A 73 6.55 4.97 7.12
CA ALA A 73 7.80 5.27 7.82
C ALA A 73 8.96 4.40 7.29
N ALA A 74 8.71 3.10 7.10
CA ALA A 74 9.74 2.17 6.67
C ALA A 74 10.23 2.45 5.24
N VAL A 75 9.32 2.65 4.28
CA VAL A 75 9.67 2.94 2.89
C VAL A 75 10.26 4.34 2.74
N ALA A 76 9.74 5.36 3.45
CA ALA A 76 10.33 6.69 3.42
C ALA A 76 11.79 6.68 3.89
N ARG A 77 12.08 5.99 5.02
CA ARG A 77 13.45 5.82 5.53
C ARG A 77 14.37 5.09 4.53
N ARG A 78 13.84 4.15 3.75
CA ARG A 78 14.59 3.46 2.68
C ARG A 78 14.85 4.37 1.50
N LEU A 79 13.87 5.14 1.05
CA LEU A 79 14.04 6.13 -0.02
C LEU A 79 14.97 7.28 0.40
N ASP A 80 14.98 7.68 1.67
CA ASP A 80 15.93 8.66 2.21
C ASP A 80 17.39 8.22 2.04
N GLN A 81 17.67 6.91 2.12
CA GLN A 81 19.01 6.36 1.83
C GLN A 81 19.38 6.56 0.36
N VAL A 82 18.42 6.36 -0.55
CA VAL A 82 18.62 6.62 -1.99
C VAL A 82 18.84 8.12 -2.23
N CYS A 83 18.01 8.98 -1.63
CA CYS A 83 18.18 10.43 -1.69
C CYS A 83 19.55 10.88 -1.16
N ALA A 84 20.06 10.26 -0.08
CA ALA A 84 21.37 10.55 0.47
C ALA A 84 22.52 10.21 -0.49
N ALA A 85 22.34 9.21 -1.36
CA ALA A 85 23.29 8.86 -2.42
C ALA A 85 23.13 9.74 -3.68
N LEU A 86 21.90 10.12 -4.03
CA LEU A 86 21.58 10.99 -5.18
C LEU A 86 22.11 12.42 -5.00
N ARG A 87 21.98 12.99 -3.78
CA ARG A 87 22.38 14.38 -3.49
C ARG A 87 23.85 14.69 -3.83
N PRO A 88 24.86 13.90 -3.43
CA PRO A 88 26.25 14.16 -3.83
C PRO A 88 26.50 13.86 -5.31
N ALA A 89 25.75 12.95 -5.93
CA ALA A 89 25.86 12.65 -7.37
C ALA A 89 25.27 13.77 -8.26
N HIS A 90 24.28 14.50 -7.74
CA HIS A 90 23.61 15.60 -8.42
C HIS A 90 23.46 16.82 -7.50
N PRO A 91 24.57 17.56 -7.23
CA PRO A 91 24.54 18.71 -6.33
C PRO A 91 23.54 19.78 -6.76
N GLY A 92 22.82 20.35 -5.79
CA GLY A 92 21.84 21.42 -6.02
C GLY A 92 20.48 20.95 -6.55
N ARG A 93 20.29 19.65 -6.78
CA ARG A 93 19.03 19.06 -7.21
C ARG A 93 18.11 18.73 -6.04
N CYS A 94 16.81 18.76 -6.31
CA CYS A 94 15.75 18.39 -5.39
C CYS A 94 15.50 16.87 -5.43
N PHE A 95 15.33 16.27 -4.26
CA PHE A 95 14.92 14.87 -4.10
C PHE A 95 13.97 14.77 -2.90
N ALA A 96 12.68 14.61 -3.19
CA ALA A 96 11.61 14.51 -2.19
C ALA A 96 11.02 13.09 -2.19
N PRO A 97 11.31 12.26 -1.17
CA PRO A 97 10.74 10.91 -1.05
C PRO A 97 9.26 10.97 -0.64
N LEU A 98 8.45 10.11 -1.23
CA LEU A 98 6.99 10.07 -1.13
C LEU A 98 6.52 8.62 -1.04
N VAL A 99 5.53 8.37 -0.17
CA VAL A 99 4.93 7.05 0.05
C VAL A 99 3.45 7.23 0.40
N ASP A 100 2.54 6.73 -0.46
CA ASP A 100 1.07 6.63 -0.31
C ASP A 100 0.31 7.93 -0.03
N ASN A 101 0.63 8.64 1.04
CA ASN A 101 0.23 10.03 1.25
C ASN A 101 1.09 10.95 0.37
N SER A 102 1.02 10.75 -0.94
CA SER A 102 1.81 11.42 -1.97
C SER A 102 0.89 12.25 -2.87
N PRO A 103 1.35 13.40 -3.43
CA PRO A 103 0.65 14.04 -4.55
C PRO A 103 0.74 13.21 -5.84
N LEU A 104 1.64 12.23 -5.92
CA LEU A 104 1.85 11.44 -7.14
C LEU A 104 0.95 10.19 -7.14
N PRO A 105 0.32 9.86 -8.28
CA PRO A 105 -0.40 8.60 -8.44
C PRO A 105 0.60 7.43 -8.62
N GLU A 106 1.15 6.91 -7.53
CA GLU A 106 2.27 5.95 -7.53
C GLU A 106 2.05 4.70 -8.41
N GLN A 107 0.82 4.19 -8.49
CA GLN A 107 0.48 3.07 -9.37
C GLN A 107 0.60 3.43 -10.87
N LEU A 108 0.27 4.67 -11.24
CA LEU A 108 0.48 5.17 -12.59
C LEU A 108 1.98 5.40 -12.84
N CYS A 109 2.69 5.99 -11.88
CA CYS A 109 4.13 6.21 -12.00
C CYS A 109 4.87 4.88 -12.20
N ALA A 110 4.51 3.83 -11.44
CA ALA A 110 5.07 2.48 -11.63
C ALA A 110 4.79 1.94 -13.04
N ALA A 111 3.57 2.17 -13.56
CA ALA A 111 3.24 1.75 -14.91
C ALA A 111 4.05 2.50 -15.98
N LEU A 112 4.17 3.83 -15.89
CA LEU A 112 4.97 4.65 -16.81
C LEU A 112 6.47 4.34 -16.73
N ALA A 113 6.94 3.92 -15.55
CA ALA A 113 8.31 3.47 -15.32
C ALA A 113 8.59 2.05 -15.83
N GLY A 114 7.62 1.36 -16.45
CA GLY A 114 7.79 -0.02 -16.89
C GLY A 114 7.93 -1.03 -15.73
N LEU A 115 7.57 -0.62 -14.51
CA LEU A 115 7.78 -1.40 -13.29
C LEU A 115 6.65 -2.42 -13.11
N GLY A 116 6.97 -3.70 -13.30
CA GLY A 116 6.04 -4.81 -13.09
C GLY A 116 4.93 -4.89 -14.13
N LEU A 117 3.77 -5.40 -13.72
CA LEU A 117 2.54 -5.50 -14.53
C LEU A 117 1.39 -4.76 -13.84
N ARG A 118 0.46 -4.22 -14.65
CA ARG A 118 -0.79 -3.67 -14.14
C ARG A 118 -1.84 -4.78 -13.95
N GLY A 119 -2.17 -5.11 -12.72
CA GLY A 119 -3.18 -6.11 -12.39
C GLY A 119 -4.62 -5.63 -12.59
N ARG A 120 -5.54 -6.54 -12.96
CA ARG A 120 -6.99 -6.27 -12.95
C ARG A 120 -7.50 -5.87 -11.56
N ASN A 121 -6.84 -6.33 -10.50
CA ASN A 121 -7.11 -5.92 -9.12
C ASN A 121 -6.58 -4.52 -8.78
N THR A 122 -6.09 -3.75 -9.76
CA THR A 122 -5.53 -2.40 -9.63
C THR A 122 -4.22 -2.32 -8.83
N LEU A 123 -3.53 -3.44 -8.63
CA LEU A 123 -2.22 -3.49 -7.98
C LEU A 123 -1.11 -3.72 -9.00
N THR A 124 0.09 -3.23 -8.67
CA THR A 124 1.32 -3.59 -9.38
C THR A 124 1.69 -5.03 -9.05
N ILE A 125 2.03 -5.82 -10.07
CA ILE A 125 2.48 -7.21 -9.94
C ILE A 125 3.95 -7.28 -10.35
N LEU A 126 4.83 -7.78 -9.49
CA LEU A 126 6.25 -7.92 -9.77
C LEU A 126 6.71 -9.33 -9.41
N PRO A 127 6.87 -10.27 -10.36
CA PRO A 127 7.50 -11.56 -10.07
C PRO A 127 8.94 -11.38 -9.52
N PRO A 128 9.39 -12.20 -8.56
CA PRO A 128 8.65 -13.28 -7.88
C PRO A 128 7.80 -12.81 -6.68
N TRP A 129 7.72 -11.51 -6.41
CA TRP A 129 7.07 -10.91 -5.23
C TRP A 129 5.54 -10.78 -5.34
N GLY A 130 4.99 -10.95 -6.53
CA GLY A 130 3.56 -10.86 -6.80
C GLY A 130 3.03 -9.43 -6.57
N THR A 131 1.86 -9.29 -5.94
CA THR A 131 1.26 -7.98 -5.61
C THR A 131 1.62 -7.46 -4.23
N TRP A 132 2.39 -8.22 -3.44
CA TRP A 132 2.75 -7.88 -2.07
C TRP A 132 3.87 -6.84 -2.03
N LEU A 133 3.60 -5.67 -2.62
CA LEU A 133 4.54 -4.57 -2.80
C LEU A 133 3.99 -3.30 -2.16
N PHE A 134 4.85 -2.56 -1.47
CA PHE A 134 4.66 -1.13 -1.27
C PHE A 134 5.36 -0.38 -2.39
N LEU A 135 4.71 0.64 -2.91
CA LEU A 135 5.35 1.58 -3.84
C LEU A 135 5.85 2.79 -3.05
N GLY A 136 6.92 3.37 -3.55
CA GLY A 136 7.37 4.69 -3.13
C GLY A 136 7.99 5.42 -4.30
N ALA A 137 8.00 6.74 -4.23
CA ALA A 137 8.48 7.61 -5.28
C ALA A 137 9.46 8.65 -4.74
N ILE A 138 10.37 9.14 -5.59
CA ILE A 138 11.21 10.30 -5.31
C ILE A 138 10.95 11.34 -6.41
N LEU A 139 10.31 12.45 -6.04
CA LEU A 139 10.11 13.59 -6.93
C LEU A 139 11.41 14.39 -7.04
N THR A 140 11.79 14.77 -8.26
CA THR A 140 13.03 15.49 -8.53
C THR A 140 12.87 16.52 -9.65
N ASP A 141 13.76 17.52 -9.66
CA ASP A 141 13.92 18.49 -10.75
C ASP A 141 14.92 18.01 -11.82
N LEU A 142 15.45 16.80 -11.67
CA LEU A 142 16.20 16.15 -12.74
C LEU A 142 15.24 15.72 -13.86
N PRO A 143 15.56 16.01 -15.13
CA PRO A 143 14.81 15.47 -16.26
C PRO A 143 15.07 13.96 -16.31
N LEU A 144 14.00 13.19 -16.17
CA LEU A 144 14.01 11.73 -16.30
C LEU A 144 13.04 11.33 -17.39
N GLU A 145 13.35 10.24 -18.08
CA GLU A 145 12.47 9.70 -19.11
C GLU A 145 11.58 8.60 -18.52
N SER A 146 10.36 8.48 -19.05
CA SER A 146 9.51 7.30 -18.88
C SER A 146 10.10 6.11 -19.61
N ALA A 147 9.71 4.91 -19.19
CA ALA A 147 10.12 3.71 -19.89
C ALA A 147 9.60 3.76 -21.35
N PRO A 148 10.39 3.31 -22.34
CA PRO A 148 9.96 3.30 -23.73
C PRO A 148 8.65 2.52 -23.95
N VAL A 149 8.41 1.52 -23.09
CA VAL A 149 7.18 0.75 -23.04
C VAL A 149 6.68 0.75 -21.59
N PRO A 150 5.43 1.20 -21.33
CA PRO A 150 4.83 1.09 -20.01
C PRO A 150 4.71 -0.38 -19.54
N ALA A 151 4.48 -0.56 -18.24
CA ALA A 151 4.22 -1.86 -17.64
C ALA A 151 3.08 -2.58 -18.39
N PRO A 152 3.30 -3.82 -18.84
CA PRO A 152 2.25 -4.55 -19.56
C PRO A 152 1.07 -4.87 -18.64
N ALA A 153 -0.08 -5.13 -19.26
CA ALA A 153 -1.24 -5.63 -18.54
C ALA A 153 -1.01 -7.07 -18.05
N CYS A 154 -1.65 -7.43 -16.94
CA CYS A 154 -1.63 -8.82 -16.48
C CYS A 154 -2.38 -9.76 -17.44
N MET A 155 -2.23 -11.07 -17.25
CA MET A 155 -2.91 -12.14 -18.03
C MET A 155 -4.45 -12.13 -17.94
N ASP A 156 -5.01 -11.23 -17.14
CA ASP A 156 -6.43 -10.93 -17.10
C ASP A 156 -7.38 -12.10 -16.73
N CYS A 157 -6.90 -13.04 -15.91
CA CYS A 157 -7.62 -14.28 -15.57
C CYS A 157 -8.94 -14.14 -14.77
N GLY A 158 -9.33 -12.93 -14.35
CA GLY A 158 -10.58 -12.68 -13.61
C GLY A 158 -10.67 -13.21 -12.17
N LYS A 159 -9.69 -14.00 -11.68
CA LYS A 159 -9.75 -14.62 -10.34
C LYS A 159 -9.90 -13.62 -9.19
N CYS A 160 -9.25 -12.47 -9.27
CA CYS A 160 -9.38 -11.43 -8.26
C CYS A 160 -10.79 -10.82 -8.21
N THR A 161 -11.46 -10.71 -9.35
CA THR A 161 -12.84 -10.24 -9.46
C THR A 161 -13.79 -11.27 -8.85
N ALA A 162 -13.65 -12.54 -9.25
CA ALA A 162 -14.46 -13.63 -8.73
C ALA A 162 -14.31 -13.81 -7.21
N ALA A 163 -13.12 -13.57 -6.66
CA ALA A 163 -12.86 -13.69 -5.22
C ALA A 163 -13.22 -12.44 -4.41
N CYS A 164 -13.63 -11.33 -5.04
CA CYS A 164 -13.94 -10.09 -4.33
C CYS A 164 -15.26 -10.23 -3.55
N PRO A 165 -15.26 -10.27 -2.20
CA PRO A 165 -16.47 -10.62 -1.45
C PRO A 165 -17.59 -9.58 -1.57
N ALA A 166 -17.22 -8.32 -1.81
CA ALA A 166 -18.17 -7.22 -1.98
C ALA A 166 -18.44 -6.85 -3.45
N GLY A 167 -17.85 -7.59 -4.40
CA GLY A 167 -17.98 -7.28 -5.84
C GLY A 167 -17.46 -5.90 -6.22
N ALA A 168 -16.42 -5.42 -5.54
CA ALA A 168 -15.84 -4.09 -5.74
C ALA A 168 -14.97 -3.99 -7.00
N LEU A 169 -14.54 -5.11 -7.59
CA LEU A 169 -13.73 -5.13 -8.81
C LEU A 169 -14.61 -5.44 -10.01
N GLY A 170 -14.81 -4.46 -10.90
CA GLY A 170 -15.64 -4.60 -12.10
C GLY A 170 -14.91 -4.25 -13.40
N PRO A 171 -15.63 -4.15 -14.53
CA PRO A 171 -15.07 -3.74 -15.83
C PRO A 171 -14.41 -2.36 -15.79
N ASN A 172 -14.94 -1.45 -14.95
CA ASN A 172 -14.45 -0.07 -14.81
C ASN A 172 -13.36 0.05 -13.72
N GLY A 173 -12.80 -1.06 -13.23
CA GLY A 173 -11.81 -1.07 -12.15
C GLY A 173 -12.44 -1.24 -10.76
N LEU A 174 -11.77 -0.67 -9.76
CA LEU A 174 -12.16 -0.76 -8.35
C LEU A 174 -13.20 0.32 -8.01
N ASP A 175 -14.33 -0.11 -7.47
CA ASP A 175 -15.30 0.74 -6.78
C ASP A 175 -14.88 0.85 -5.29
N PRO A 176 -14.40 2.04 -4.84
CA PRO A 176 -13.93 2.22 -3.47
C PRO A 176 -15.06 2.15 -2.43
N ASP A 177 -16.30 2.50 -2.79
CA ASP A 177 -17.45 2.49 -1.86
C ASP A 177 -17.91 1.05 -1.54
N ARG A 178 -17.59 0.12 -2.43
CA ARG A 178 -17.82 -1.32 -2.22
C ARG A 178 -16.63 -2.03 -1.59
N CYS A 179 -15.43 -1.48 -1.69
CA CYS A 179 -14.21 -2.13 -1.25
C CYS A 179 -14.19 -2.38 0.27
N LEU A 180 -14.04 -3.64 0.69
CA LEU A 180 -13.97 -3.99 2.11
C LEU A 180 -12.74 -3.37 2.80
N SER A 181 -11.63 -3.17 2.09
CA SER A 181 -10.47 -2.47 2.65
C SER A 181 -10.85 -1.02 3.02
N ALA A 182 -11.49 -0.28 2.12
CA ALA A 182 -11.97 1.07 2.38
C ALA A 182 -13.03 1.09 3.50
N LEU A 183 -13.98 0.15 3.47
CA LEU A 183 -15.05 0.04 4.45
C LEU A 183 -14.53 -0.18 5.88
N THR A 184 -13.52 -1.05 6.05
CA THR A 184 -12.91 -1.27 7.37
C THR A 184 -12.27 0.00 7.95
N GLN A 185 -11.93 0.99 7.11
CA GLN A 185 -11.26 2.23 7.50
C GLN A 185 -12.20 3.45 7.54
N LYS A 186 -13.45 3.29 7.10
CA LYS A 186 -14.47 4.35 7.04
C LYS A 186 -14.75 4.89 8.45
N LYS A 187 -14.68 6.21 8.61
CA LYS A 187 -15.05 6.92 9.85
C LYS A 187 -16.56 7.09 9.95
N GLY A 188 -17.05 7.25 11.18
CA GLY A 188 -18.46 7.49 11.47
C GLY A 188 -19.30 6.22 11.51
N ALA A 189 -20.61 6.43 11.59
CA ALA A 189 -21.60 5.35 11.58
C ALA A 189 -21.61 4.64 10.21
N LEU A 190 -21.84 3.34 10.25
CA LEU A 190 -22.03 2.52 9.06
C LEU A 190 -23.53 2.32 8.83
N THR A 191 -23.93 2.13 7.57
CA THR A 191 -25.28 1.67 7.26
C THR A 191 -25.46 0.20 7.70
N ALA A 192 -26.70 -0.25 7.85
CA ALA A 192 -26.98 -1.65 8.19
C ALA A 192 -26.37 -2.65 7.17
N GLU A 193 -26.35 -2.27 5.89
CA GLU A 193 -25.73 -3.04 4.81
C GLU A 193 -24.20 -3.10 4.95
N GLU A 194 -23.57 -1.97 5.27
CA GLU A 194 -22.15 -1.90 5.55
C GLU A 194 -21.75 -2.74 6.77
N GLU A 195 -22.54 -2.70 7.84
CA GLU A 195 -22.34 -3.55 9.02
C GLU A 195 -22.49 -5.03 8.69
N ALA A 196 -23.46 -5.41 7.85
CA ALA A 196 -23.63 -6.79 7.40
C ALA A 196 -22.41 -7.28 6.59
N ARG A 197 -21.90 -6.43 5.68
CA ARG A 197 -20.68 -6.73 4.90
C ARG A 197 -19.44 -6.90 5.79
N LEU A 198 -19.28 -6.05 6.82
CA LEU A 198 -18.14 -6.17 7.75
C LEU A 198 -18.24 -7.36 8.71
N ARG A 199 -19.46 -7.77 9.07
CA ARG A 199 -19.69 -9.00 9.87
C ARG A 199 -19.14 -10.21 9.13
N GLY A 200 -19.60 -10.46 7.90
CA GLY A 200 -19.14 -11.58 7.08
C GLY A 200 -17.69 -11.48 6.56
N HIS A 201 -16.99 -10.38 6.79
CA HIS A 201 -15.58 -10.24 6.40
C HIS A 201 -14.66 -10.87 7.46
N GLY A 202 -13.51 -11.43 7.08
CA GLY A 202 -12.58 -12.05 8.03
C GLY A 202 -11.70 -11.05 8.81
N LEU A 203 -11.51 -9.84 8.29
CA LEU A 203 -10.54 -8.88 8.84
C LEU A 203 -11.23 -7.69 9.52
N VAL A 204 -10.57 -7.15 10.54
CA VAL A 204 -10.97 -5.89 11.22
C VAL A 204 -10.30 -4.67 10.60
N TRP A 205 -9.27 -4.88 9.79
CA TRP A 205 -8.54 -3.82 9.07
C TRP A 205 -7.99 -4.34 7.74
N GLY A 206 -8.38 -3.69 6.64
CA GLY A 206 -7.97 -4.04 5.28
C GLY A 206 -8.72 -5.24 4.68
N CYS A 207 -8.30 -5.64 3.48
CA CYS A 207 -8.81 -6.82 2.76
C CYS A 207 -7.73 -7.36 1.82
N ASP A 208 -7.48 -8.67 1.87
CA ASP A 208 -6.46 -9.32 1.03
C ASP A 208 -7.05 -10.25 -0.05
N ALA A 209 -8.38 -10.33 -0.17
CA ALA A 209 -9.04 -11.36 -0.99
C ALA A 209 -8.61 -11.33 -2.47
N CYS A 210 -8.54 -10.14 -3.08
CA CYS A 210 -8.13 -9.99 -4.47
C CYS A 210 -6.63 -10.29 -4.70
N GLN A 211 -5.79 -10.13 -3.67
CA GLN A 211 -4.38 -10.49 -3.71
C GLN A 211 -4.23 -12.00 -3.53
N ARG A 212 -4.88 -12.59 -2.53
CA ARG A 212 -4.81 -14.04 -2.25
C ARG A 212 -5.29 -14.90 -3.42
N ALA A 213 -6.26 -14.42 -4.20
CA ALA A 213 -6.73 -15.11 -5.40
C ALA A 213 -5.84 -14.92 -6.64
N CYS A 214 -4.89 -13.99 -6.61
CA CYS A 214 -4.04 -13.68 -7.75
C CYS A 214 -3.03 -14.81 -8.01
N PRO A 215 -2.96 -15.38 -9.24
CA PRO A 215 -1.99 -16.44 -9.56
C PRO A 215 -0.53 -16.04 -9.34
N TYR A 216 -0.20 -14.76 -9.52
CA TYR A 216 1.15 -14.22 -9.30
C TYR A 216 1.56 -14.18 -7.82
N ASN A 217 0.62 -14.41 -6.90
CA ASN A 217 0.91 -14.53 -5.48
C ASN A 217 1.11 -15.99 -5.02
N ARG A 218 1.13 -16.94 -5.96
CA ARG A 218 1.48 -18.32 -5.65
C ARG A 218 2.97 -18.41 -5.35
N ASP A 219 3.31 -19.01 -4.22
CA ASP A 219 4.70 -19.31 -3.81
C ASP A 219 5.62 -18.07 -3.78
N VAL A 220 5.07 -16.91 -3.43
CA VAL A 220 5.86 -15.68 -3.27
C VAL A 220 6.88 -15.82 -2.14
N PRO A 221 8.11 -15.32 -2.31
CA PRO A 221 9.09 -15.33 -1.23
C PRO A 221 8.64 -14.44 -0.08
N LEU A 222 9.08 -14.80 1.12
CA LEU A 222 8.97 -13.92 2.28
C LEU A 222 9.78 -12.64 2.01
N SER A 223 9.25 -11.50 2.44
CA SER A 223 9.98 -10.24 2.31
C SER A 223 11.39 -10.35 2.92
N PRO A 224 12.43 -9.81 2.26
CA PRO A 224 13.76 -9.71 2.84
C PRO A 224 13.87 -8.54 3.83
N LEU A 225 12.83 -7.69 3.93
CA LEU A 225 12.85 -6.46 4.73
C LEU A 225 12.38 -6.77 6.16
N PRO A 226 13.23 -6.60 7.18
CA PRO A 226 12.91 -6.99 8.56
C PRO A 226 11.69 -6.24 9.13
N GLU A 227 11.44 -5.00 8.69
CA GLU A 227 10.31 -4.17 9.08
C GLU A 227 8.95 -4.83 8.77
N PHE A 228 8.93 -5.69 7.74
CA PHE A 228 7.71 -6.38 7.30
C PHE A 228 7.69 -7.86 7.69
N ARG A 229 8.69 -8.33 8.45
CA ARG A 229 8.87 -9.74 8.82
C ARG A 229 9.01 -10.00 10.30
N THR A 230 9.36 -8.97 11.06
CA THR A 230 9.62 -9.07 12.49
C THR A 230 8.60 -8.25 13.26
N ASN A 231 8.43 -8.56 14.55
CA ASN A 231 7.50 -7.84 15.43
C ASN A 231 6.09 -7.71 14.82
N LEU A 232 5.56 -8.81 14.27
CA LEU A 232 4.28 -8.79 13.56
C LEU A 232 3.11 -8.81 14.54
N ILE A 233 2.10 -8.00 14.26
CA ILE A 233 0.80 -8.08 14.94
C ILE A 233 -0.18 -8.72 13.97
N HIS A 234 -0.61 -9.94 14.27
CA HIS A 234 -1.53 -10.70 13.40
C HIS A 234 -3.00 -10.42 13.73
N THR A 235 -3.29 -10.23 15.02
CA THR A 235 -4.64 -10.17 15.56
C THR A 235 -4.75 -9.04 16.58
N LEU A 236 -5.88 -8.34 16.58
CA LEU A 236 -6.33 -7.49 17.67
C LEU A 236 -7.65 -8.03 18.25
N GLY A 237 -7.81 -7.97 19.56
CA GLY A 237 -9.08 -8.19 20.26
C GLY A 237 -9.73 -6.89 20.72
N THR A 238 -10.97 -6.95 21.21
CA THR A 238 -11.65 -5.76 21.76
C THR A 238 -10.86 -5.13 22.91
N THR A 239 -10.34 -5.95 23.83
CA THR A 239 -9.51 -5.50 24.98
C THR A 239 -8.20 -4.84 24.57
N ASP A 240 -7.75 -5.06 23.33
CA ASP A 240 -6.53 -4.43 22.83
C ASP A 240 -6.69 -2.96 22.49
N VAL A 241 -7.94 -2.53 22.27
CA VAL A 241 -8.30 -1.25 21.67
C VAL A 241 -9.31 -0.47 22.54
N ASP A 242 -10.15 -1.17 23.30
CA ASP A 242 -11.21 -0.53 24.11
C ASP A 242 -10.63 0.45 25.14
N HIS A 243 -11.38 1.51 25.40
CA HIS A 243 -11.02 2.60 26.32
C HIS A 243 -9.71 3.37 26.01
N LEU A 244 -9.02 3.08 24.91
CA LEU A 244 -7.83 3.84 24.52
C LEU A 244 -8.22 5.18 23.88
N THR A 245 -7.59 6.26 24.35
CA THR A 245 -7.55 7.51 23.60
C THR A 245 -6.68 7.35 22.35
N ARG A 246 -6.79 8.28 21.39
CA ARG A 246 -5.93 8.27 20.19
C ARG A 246 -4.44 8.26 20.57
N ARG A 247 -4.04 9.06 21.56
CA ARG A 247 -2.65 9.14 22.03
C ARG A 247 -2.17 7.81 22.60
N GLN A 248 -2.92 7.24 23.55
CA GLN A 248 -2.56 5.95 24.16
C GLN A 248 -2.51 4.82 23.12
N PHE A 249 -3.40 4.84 22.13
CA PHE A 249 -3.39 3.85 21.06
C PHE A 249 -2.13 3.93 20.19
N GLN A 250 -1.67 5.15 19.87
CA GLN A 250 -0.43 5.37 19.14
C GLN A 250 0.82 5.03 19.97
N GLU A 251 0.79 5.29 21.28
CA GLU A 251 1.87 4.90 22.21
C GLU A 251 1.94 3.37 22.39
N LYS A 252 0.80 2.68 22.43
CA LYS A 252 0.73 1.21 22.53
C LYS A 252 1.16 0.51 21.25
N TYR A 253 0.80 1.06 20.10
CA TYR A 253 1.09 0.50 18.77
C TYR A 253 1.89 1.48 17.92
N PRO A 254 3.14 1.80 18.32
CA PRO A 254 3.95 2.74 17.57
C PRO A 254 4.24 2.17 16.17
N LEU A 255 4.27 3.06 15.18
CA LEU A 255 4.62 2.72 13.79
C LEU A 255 3.77 1.55 13.25
N ARG A 256 2.45 1.63 13.39
CA ARG A 256 1.52 0.68 12.77
C ARG A 256 0.55 1.37 11.83
N ALA A 257 0.48 0.87 10.60
CA ALA A 257 -0.39 1.42 9.55
C ALA A 257 -1.89 1.36 9.88
N PHE A 258 -2.32 0.59 10.89
CA PHE A 258 -3.72 0.59 11.33
C PHE A 258 -4.06 1.67 12.36
N THR A 259 -3.09 2.49 12.80
CA THR A 259 -3.31 3.46 13.89
C THR A 259 -3.78 4.84 13.46
N TRP A 260 -3.59 5.21 12.18
CA TRP A 260 -3.81 6.59 11.71
C TRP A 260 -5.27 7.08 11.87
N ARG A 261 -6.24 6.16 11.82
CA ARG A 261 -7.68 6.44 12.06
C ARG A 261 -8.08 6.45 13.53
N GLY A 262 -7.17 6.08 14.43
CA GLY A 262 -7.46 5.93 15.86
C GLY A 262 -8.23 4.64 16.20
N PRO A 263 -8.46 4.39 17.49
CA PRO A 263 -8.98 3.11 17.99
C PRO A 263 -10.46 2.85 17.66
N GLY A 264 -11.27 3.90 17.53
CA GLY A 264 -12.73 3.76 17.40
C GLY A 264 -13.20 2.96 16.18
N VAL A 265 -12.51 3.09 15.05
CA VAL A 265 -12.83 2.34 13.82
C VAL A 265 -12.58 0.84 14.01
N LEU A 266 -11.44 0.48 14.61
CA LEU A 266 -11.10 -0.91 14.92
C LEU A 266 -12.06 -1.50 15.96
N LEU A 267 -12.35 -0.74 17.03
CA LEU A 267 -13.27 -1.16 18.08
C LEU A 267 -14.68 -1.44 17.54
N ARG A 268 -15.19 -0.59 16.63
CA ARG A 268 -16.45 -0.83 15.92
C ARG A 268 -16.39 -2.15 15.15
N ASN A 269 -15.35 -2.37 14.35
CA ASN A 269 -15.22 -3.56 13.51
C ASN A 269 -15.08 -4.85 14.36
N LEU A 270 -14.36 -4.79 15.49
CA LEU A 270 -14.21 -5.89 16.44
C LEU A 270 -15.56 -6.29 17.06
N ARG A 271 -16.31 -5.30 17.58
CA ARG A 271 -17.63 -5.53 18.19
C ARG A 271 -18.65 -6.10 17.21
N LEU A 272 -18.59 -5.72 15.93
CA LEU A 272 -19.45 -6.31 14.90
C LEU A 272 -19.19 -7.81 14.74
N LYS A 273 -17.93 -8.25 14.78
CA LYS A 273 -17.57 -9.68 14.65
C LYS A 273 -17.91 -10.50 15.89
N GLU A 274 -17.74 -9.95 17.09
CA GLU A 274 -18.08 -10.66 18.33
C GLU A 274 -19.59 -10.96 18.46
N ARG A 275 -20.45 -10.09 17.91
CA ARG A 275 -21.91 -10.30 17.89
C ARG A 275 -22.32 -11.50 17.02
N GLU A 276 -21.51 -11.87 16.03
CA GLU A 276 -21.75 -13.05 15.19
C GLU A 276 -21.38 -14.34 15.93
N GLY A 277 -20.26 -14.36 16.65
CA GLY A 277 -19.83 -15.52 17.45
C GLY A 277 -20.81 -15.89 18.59
N ARG A 278 -21.67 -14.97 19.01
CA ARG A 278 -22.73 -15.21 20.02
C ARG A 278 -24.07 -15.66 19.41
N ASN A 279 -24.26 -15.52 18.11
CA ASN A 279 -25.50 -15.86 17.39
C ASN A 279 -25.31 -17.05 16.42
N GLY A 280 -24.16 -17.72 16.44
CA GLY A 280 -23.98 -19.02 15.78
C GLY A 280 -24.85 -20.09 16.45
N PRO A 281 -25.28 -21.14 15.72
CA PRO A 281 -26.11 -22.19 16.30
C PRO A 281 -25.39 -22.76 17.51
N SER A 282 -26.05 -22.74 18.67
CA SER A 282 -25.64 -23.51 19.83
C SER A 282 -25.60 -24.97 19.39
N VAL A 283 -24.40 -25.57 19.35
CA VAL A 283 -24.24 -27.02 19.17
C VAL A 283 -24.89 -27.73 20.36
#